data_AF-A0A9P6Y9M2-F1
#
_entry.id   AF-A0A9P6Y9M2-F1
#
_cell.length_a   1.000
_cell.length_b   1.000
_cell.length_c   1.000
_cell.angle_alpha   90.00
_cell.angle_beta   90.00
_cell.angle_gamma   90.00
#
_symmetry.space_group_name_H-M   'P 1'
#
loop_
_entity.id
_entity.type
_entity.pdbx_description
1 polymer ?
#
loop_
_entity_poly.entity_id
_entity_poly.type
_entity_poly.pdbx_seq_one_letter_code
_entity_poly.pdbx_strand_id
1 'polypeptide(L)'
;MAPKRELQRRQNILNYISRKPEEKRPSKNYGRYILRAEKKKLARYKEKVREAEADSDLLLKRIRAVKMAKTRIRSLEEKFAQKQDASTSNREKSAESTTTTEKETTPCDDLSRGRISQLKSGAKHLIFSKDLVTEKDVNDEFPDATRKEVSVCLLIINTLNKFVPVRSKYHILPYQLLFCIFVNEVLHYAEYSKFTRNLCPAMSSAHVNALNIDALSLFQIMKSKIDDNQGQVEDMLTELTIYGDNEEPQSSVEIARRNKDAVFSSLFDMEKVRHTCESNGLKFGQRMSVLPKLKVVRILGVKKTTAPPVKPQKMSYLKRILRDPNILRKGQKPLENLKAETAKLEKEVKSLDQEREKTLKYQKEQDSIKKIKALRKE
;
A
#
# COMPACT_ATOMS: atom_id res chain seq x y z
N MET A 1 -36.73 22.59 6.45
CA MET A 1 -35.39 22.99 6.96
C MET A 1 -34.18 22.27 6.31
N ALA A 2 -34.37 21.25 5.46
CA ALA A 2 -33.28 20.53 4.78
C ALA A 2 -32.46 21.30 3.69
N PRO A 3 -32.97 22.32 2.97
CA PRO A 3 -32.25 22.91 1.83
C PRO A 3 -30.97 23.67 2.22
N LYS A 4 -30.95 24.31 3.39
CA LYS A 4 -29.83 25.15 3.85
C LYS A 4 -28.56 24.34 4.12
N ARG A 5 -28.67 23.10 4.62
CA ARG A 5 -27.52 22.24 4.92
C ARG A 5 -26.83 21.71 3.68
N GLU A 6 -27.60 21.48 2.61
CA GLU A 6 -27.04 21.02 1.33
C GLU A 6 -26.32 22.15 0.58
N LEU A 7 -26.89 23.35 0.62
CA LEU A 7 -26.24 24.57 0.13
C LEU A 7 -24.92 24.86 0.86
N GLN A 8 -24.91 24.71 2.19
CA GLN A 8 -23.69 24.89 3.00
C GLN A 8 -22.62 23.84 2.67
N ARG A 9 -23.02 22.58 2.41
CA ARG A 9 -22.09 21.53 1.97
C ARG A 9 -21.48 21.82 0.61
N ARG A 10 -22.29 22.28 -0.36
CA ARG A 10 -21.82 22.65 -1.69
C ARG A 10 -20.86 23.84 -1.63
N GLN A 11 -21.15 24.84 -0.79
CA GLN A 11 -20.27 25.99 -0.57
C GLN A 11 -18.93 25.58 0.07
N ASN A 12 -18.95 24.65 1.02
CA ASN A 12 -17.72 24.15 1.66
C ASN A 12 -16.86 23.33 0.70
N ILE A 13 -17.47 22.56 -0.21
CA ILE A 13 -16.75 21.81 -1.25
C ILE A 13 -16.14 22.77 -2.27
N LEU A 14 -16.86 23.81 -2.69
CA LEU A 14 -16.33 24.86 -3.57
C LEU A 14 -15.18 25.64 -2.93
N ASN A 15 -15.26 25.95 -1.63
CA ASN A 15 -14.18 26.58 -0.88
C ASN A 15 -12.96 25.66 -0.73
N TYR A 16 -13.17 24.35 -0.61
CA TYR A 16 -12.10 23.36 -0.55
C TYR A 16 -11.40 23.19 -1.90
N ILE A 17 -12.14 23.24 -3.01
CA ILE A 17 -11.59 23.16 -4.38
C ILE A 17 -10.90 24.48 -4.78
N SER A 18 -11.40 25.63 -4.32
CA SER A 18 -10.83 26.95 -4.61
C SER A 18 -9.57 27.27 -3.80
N ARG A 19 -9.30 26.53 -2.73
CA ARG A 19 -7.99 26.55 -2.06
C ARG A 19 -6.99 25.84 -2.97
N LYS A 20 -6.35 26.60 -3.88
CA LYS A 20 -5.04 26.21 -4.42
C LYS A 20 -4.20 25.76 -3.22
N PRO A 21 -3.57 24.57 -3.26
CA PRO A 21 -2.67 24.20 -2.19
C PRO A 21 -1.62 25.30 -2.14
N GLU A 22 -1.57 26.05 -1.03
CA GLU A 22 -0.40 26.83 -0.72
C GLU A 22 0.77 25.86 -0.88
N GLU A 23 1.64 26.15 -1.85
CA GLU A 23 2.88 25.42 -2.03
C GLU A 23 3.63 25.54 -0.70
N LYS A 24 3.47 24.52 0.15
CA LYS A 24 4.23 24.41 1.39
C LYS A 24 5.68 24.56 1.00
N ARG A 25 6.28 25.69 1.37
CA ARG A 25 7.66 26.02 1.03
C ARG A 25 8.52 24.80 1.33
N PRO A 26 9.14 24.16 0.32
CA PRO A 26 9.89 22.95 0.56
C PRO A 26 11.03 23.31 1.50
N SER A 27 11.00 22.76 2.72
CA SER A 27 12.07 23.02 3.68
C SER A 27 13.39 22.55 3.08
N LYS A 28 14.52 23.14 3.49
CA LYS A 28 15.87 22.77 3.01
C LYS A 28 16.13 21.26 3.08
N ASN A 29 15.45 20.55 4.00
CA ASN A 29 15.54 19.09 4.15
C ASN A 29 14.82 18.32 3.03
N TYR A 30 13.73 18.85 2.46
CA TYR A 30 12.99 18.23 1.36
C TYR A 30 13.80 18.21 0.06
N GLY A 31 14.49 19.31 -0.26
CA GLY A 31 15.39 19.38 -1.42
C GLY A 31 16.54 18.38 -1.32
N ARG A 32 17.20 18.30 -0.15
CA ARG A 32 18.25 17.31 0.14
C ARG A 32 17.73 15.86 0.03
N TYR A 33 16.52 15.61 0.51
CA TYR A 33 15.90 14.28 0.42
C TYR A 33 15.66 13.85 -1.03
N ILE A 34 15.08 14.73 -1.87
CA ILE A 34 14.87 14.46 -3.30
C ILE A 34 16.21 14.20 -3.99
N LEU A 35 17.22 15.04 -3.72
CA LEU A 35 18.53 14.90 -4.33
C LEU A 35 19.18 13.56 -3.98
N ARG A 36 19.09 13.15 -2.71
CA ARG A 36 19.61 11.86 -2.22
C ARG A 36 18.87 10.69 -2.87
N ALA A 37 17.55 10.78 -3.03
CA ALA A 37 16.75 9.75 -3.69
C ALA A 37 17.14 9.58 -5.18
N GLU A 38 17.32 10.69 -5.90
CA GLU A 38 17.74 10.65 -7.31
C GLU A 38 19.18 10.16 -7.47
N LYS A 39 20.12 10.56 -6.59
CA LYS A 39 21.49 10.01 -6.55
C LYS A 39 21.49 8.49 -6.30
N LYS A 40 20.59 7.99 -5.44
CA LYS A 40 20.42 6.54 -5.19
C LYS A 40 19.88 5.81 -6.43
N LYS A 41 18.96 6.40 -7.18
CA LYS A 41 18.48 5.83 -8.45
C LYS A 41 19.60 5.78 -9.50
N LEU A 42 20.39 6.85 -9.62
CA LEU A 42 21.53 6.89 -10.53
C LEU A 42 22.56 5.78 -10.22
N ALA A 43 22.86 5.53 -8.94
CA ALA A 43 23.75 4.45 -8.53
C ALA A 43 23.25 3.08 -9.00
N ARG A 44 21.95 2.79 -8.81
CA ARG A 44 21.31 1.55 -9.27
C ARG A 44 21.35 1.40 -10.79
N TYR A 45 21.15 2.48 -11.54
CA TYR A 45 21.23 2.41 -13.00
C TYR A 45 22.66 2.15 -13.47
N LYS A 46 23.67 2.76 -12.84
CA LYS A 46 25.08 2.47 -13.16
C LYS A 46 25.48 1.04 -12.85
N GLU A 47 25.00 0.49 -11.74
CA GLU A 47 25.20 -0.92 -11.37
C GLU A 47 24.59 -1.86 -12.41
N LYS A 48 23.34 -1.62 -12.80
CA LYS A 48 22.67 -2.37 -13.89
C LYS A 48 23.36 -2.21 -15.25
N VAL A 49 24.05 -1.11 -15.52
CA VAL A 49 24.86 -0.97 -16.75
C VAL A 49 26.11 -1.85 -16.66
N ARG A 50 26.73 -1.98 -15.48
CA ARG A 50 27.90 -2.84 -15.27
C ARG A 50 27.58 -4.33 -15.36
N GLU A 51 26.37 -4.73 -14.97
CA GLU A 51 25.89 -6.12 -15.01
C GLU A 51 25.30 -6.53 -16.38
N ALA A 52 25.04 -5.59 -17.28
CA ALA A 52 24.43 -5.90 -18.57
C ALA A 52 25.49 -6.33 -19.58
N GLU A 53 25.21 -7.42 -20.30
CA GLU A 53 26.00 -7.85 -21.45
C GLU A 53 26.09 -6.73 -22.49
N ALA A 54 27.29 -6.59 -23.08
CA ALA A 54 27.70 -5.44 -23.89
C ALA A 54 26.80 -5.17 -25.13
N ASP A 55 26.03 -6.18 -25.54
CA ASP A 55 25.31 -6.21 -26.82
C ASP A 55 23.80 -6.40 -26.67
N SER A 56 23.27 -6.14 -25.47
CA SER A 56 21.84 -6.17 -25.23
C SER A 56 21.21 -4.81 -25.54
N ASP A 57 20.09 -4.82 -26.26
CA ASP A 57 19.19 -3.66 -26.44
C ASP A 57 18.74 -3.06 -25.07
N LEU A 58 18.82 -3.88 -24.02
CA LEU A 58 18.63 -3.52 -22.62
C LEU A 58 19.75 -2.60 -22.08
N LEU A 59 21.00 -2.78 -22.51
CA LEU A 59 22.14 -1.95 -22.14
C LEU A 59 21.94 -0.51 -22.67
N LEU A 60 21.52 -0.35 -23.92
CA LEU A 60 21.21 0.96 -24.50
C LEU A 60 20.11 1.70 -23.72
N LYS A 61 19.04 0.98 -23.34
CA LYS A 61 17.96 1.52 -22.50
C LYS A 61 18.48 1.95 -21.13
N ARG A 62 19.37 1.15 -20.52
CA ARG A 62 20.00 1.46 -19.21
C ARG A 62 20.95 2.65 -19.30
N ILE A 63 21.75 2.79 -20.37
CA ILE A 63 22.62 3.94 -20.62
C ILE A 63 21.79 5.24 -20.80
N ARG A 64 20.69 5.18 -21.58
CA ARG A 64 19.76 6.32 -21.71
C ARG A 64 19.18 6.73 -20.35
N ALA A 65 18.78 5.76 -19.52
CA ALA A 65 18.27 6.03 -18.18
C ALA A 65 19.31 6.71 -17.27
N VAL A 66 20.58 6.30 -17.34
CA VAL A 66 21.70 6.98 -16.63
C VAL A 66 21.85 8.43 -17.10
N LYS A 67 21.78 8.69 -18.41
CA LYS A 67 21.89 10.05 -18.97
C LYS A 67 20.73 10.95 -18.54
N MET A 68 19.50 10.44 -18.53
CA MET A 68 18.32 11.17 -18.04
C MET A 68 18.38 11.43 -16.53
N ALA A 69 18.85 10.47 -15.73
CA ALA A 69 19.00 10.66 -14.29
C ALA A 69 20.07 11.72 -13.95
N LYS A 70 21.19 11.75 -14.68
CA LYS A 70 22.24 12.78 -14.50
C LYS A 70 21.72 14.19 -14.81
N THR A 71 21.00 14.34 -15.93
CA THR A 71 20.43 15.65 -16.33
C THR A 71 19.38 16.13 -15.34
N ARG A 72 18.54 15.22 -14.82
CA ARG A 72 17.55 15.53 -13.78
C ARG A 72 18.19 15.98 -12.47
N ILE A 73 19.28 15.33 -12.04
CA ILE A 73 20.03 15.75 -10.84
C ILE A 73 20.60 17.14 -11.04
N ARG A 74 21.26 17.42 -12.18
CA ARG A 74 21.83 18.73 -12.47
C ARG A 74 20.77 19.85 -12.45
N SER A 75 19.63 19.63 -13.10
CA SER A 75 18.50 20.58 -13.07
C SER A 75 17.94 20.81 -11.67
N LEU A 76 17.91 19.77 -10.82
CA LEU A 76 17.50 19.92 -9.43
C LEU A 76 18.53 20.69 -8.61
N GLU A 77 19.82 20.42 -8.78
CA GLU A 77 20.91 21.14 -8.12
C GLU A 77 20.86 22.65 -8.48
N GLU A 78 20.67 22.99 -9.77
CA GLU A 78 20.48 24.37 -10.25
C GLU A 78 19.25 25.04 -9.65
N LYS A 79 18.10 24.35 -9.61
CA LYS A 79 16.85 24.88 -9.01
C LYS A 79 16.96 25.12 -7.50
N PHE A 80 17.78 24.34 -6.81
CA PHE A 80 18.04 24.55 -5.38
C PHE A 80 19.12 25.59 -5.11
N ALA A 81 20.08 25.79 -6.03
CA ALA A 81 21.07 26.85 -5.97
C ALA A 81 20.45 28.24 -6.22
N GLN A 82 19.64 28.42 -7.28
CA GLN A 82 18.97 29.70 -7.60
C GLN A 82 18.01 30.17 -6.49
N LYS A 83 17.43 29.26 -5.72
CA LYS A 83 16.58 29.60 -4.56
C LYS A 83 17.36 30.04 -3.33
N GLN A 84 18.67 29.83 -3.31
CA GLN A 84 19.55 30.25 -2.22
C GLN A 84 19.87 31.74 -2.35
N ASP A 85 20.14 32.22 -3.57
CA ASP A 85 20.44 33.63 -3.90
C ASP A 85 19.21 34.55 -3.82
N ALA A 86 18.01 34.02 -4.11
CA ALA A 86 16.76 34.77 -3.93
C ALA A 86 16.35 34.96 -2.45
N SER A 87 16.94 34.18 -1.52
CA SER A 87 16.60 34.23 -0.09
C SER A 87 17.49 35.16 0.73
N THR A 88 18.65 35.54 0.22
CA THR A 88 19.58 36.49 0.84
C THR A 88 19.15 37.94 0.62
N SER A 89 18.37 38.24 -0.41
CA SER A 89 17.87 39.60 -0.70
C SER A 89 16.68 40.07 0.16
N ASN A 90 16.02 39.18 0.91
CA ASN A 90 14.79 39.51 1.66
C ASN A 90 14.94 39.42 3.19
N ARG A 91 16.16 39.49 3.73
CA ARG A 91 16.44 39.42 5.18
C ARG A 91 17.00 40.72 5.77
N GLU A 92 16.74 41.85 5.13
CA GLU A 92 16.84 43.17 5.75
C GLU A 92 15.44 43.74 5.85
N LYS A 93 14.85 43.65 7.05
CA LYS A 93 13.57 44.20 7.55
C LYS A 93 12.72 43.13 8.24
N SER A 94 13.11 42.81 9.46
CA SER A 94 12.22 42.52 10.59
C SER A 94 13.12 42.17 11.79
N ALA A 95 13.78 43.20 12.32
CA ALA A 95 14.36 43.18 13.66
C ALA A 95 13.27 43.71 14.60
N GLU A 96 12.92 42.90 15.60
CA GLU A 96 12.09 43.12 16.81
C GLU A 96 11.29 41.83 17.02
N SER A 97 11.16 41.24 18.19
CA SER A 97 11.69 41.50 19.52
C SER A 97 11.23 40.30 20.34
N THR A 98 12.13 39.51 20.89
CA THR A 98 11.80 38.68 22.06
C THR A 98 12.90 38.87 23.07
N THR A 99 12.58 39.77 23.97
CA THR A 99 13.26 40.15 25.20
C THR A 99 13.96 38.99 25.88
N THR A 100 15.26 39.17 26.03
CA THR A 100 16.11 38.61 27.08
C THR A 100 15.55 38.98 28.45
N THR A 101 15.01 38.01 29.18
CA THR A 101 15.09 38.04 30.65
C THR A 101 16.35 37.30 31.04
N GLU A 102 17.35 38.08 31.45
CA GLU A 102 18.50 37.61 32.22
C GLU A 102 17.96 36.85 33.45
N LYS A 103 18.24 35.55 33.50
CA LYS A 103 18.30 34.81 34.75
C LYS A 103 19.74 34.38 34.92
N GLU A 104 20.27 34.78 36.06
CA GLU A 104 21.60 34.51 36.57
C GLU A 104 22.11 33.13 36.15
N THR A 105 23.25 33.14 35.45
CA THR A 105 24.03 31.96 35.13
C THR A 105 24.51 31.30 36.41
N THR A 106 23.80 30.27 36.86
CA THR A 106 24.46 29.12 37.45
C THR A 106 25.20 28.39 36.33
N PRO A 107 26.46 27.96 36.52
CA PRO A 107 27.18 27.15 35.52
C PRO A 107 26.41 25.84 35.35
N CYS A 108 25.66 25.73 34.26
CA CYS A 108 24.98 24.50 33.92
C CYS A 108 26.03 23.58 33.28
N ASP A 109 26.39 22.50 33.98
CA ASP A 109 27.12 21.35 33.45
C ASP A 109 26.28 20.59 32.39
N ASP A 110 25.64 21.31 31.48
CA ASP A 110 24.81 20.73 30.44
C ASP A 110 25.73 19.97 29.48
N LEU A 111 25.64 18.63 29.56
CA LEU A 111 26.34 17.73 28.65
C LEU A 111 26.09 18.18 27.22
N SER A 112 27.17 18.33 26.45
CA SER A 112 27.04 18.77 25.06
C SER A 112 26.06 17.85 24.31
N ARG A 113 25.21 18.43 23.46
CA ARG A 113 24.29 17.64 22.60
C ARG A 113 25.02 16.54 21.81
N GLY A 114 26.30 16.75 21.52
CA GLY A 114 27.19 15.76 20.94
C GLY A 114 27.38 14.53 21.83
N ARG A 115 27.69 14.73 23.12
CA ARG A 115 27.86 13.65 24.09
C ARG A 115 26.60 12.82 24.28
N ILE A 116 25.45 13.47 24.42
CA ILE A 116 24.16 12.78 24.52
C ILE A 116 23.86 11.95 23.25
N SER A 117 24.21 12.48 22.07
CA SER A 117 24.02 11.76 20.81
C SER A 117 24.92 10.53 20.69
N GLN A 118 26.16 10.61 21.19
CA GLN A 118 27.09 9.47 21.26
C GLN A 118 26.57 8.39 22.21
N LEU A 119 26.21 8.77 23.44
CA LEU A 119 25.64 7.87 24.44
C LEU A 119 24.38 7.18 23.93
N LYS A 120 23.47 7.93 23.29
CA LYS A 120 22.28 7.38 22.64
C LYS A 120 22.62 6.37 21.55
N SER A 121 23.67 6.61 20.76
CA SER A 121 24.08 5.73 19.67
C SER A 121 24.60 4.39 20.19
N GLY A 122 25.53 4.41 21.15
CA GLY A 122 26.06 3.16 21.71
C GLY A 122 25.04 2.44 22.61
N ALA A 123 24.20 3.15 23.37
CA ALA A 123 23.08 2.51 24.09
C ALA A 123 22.12 1.78 23.14
N LYS A 124 21.82 2.40 21.99
CA LYS A 124 21.03 1.74 20.95
C LYS A 124 21.75 0.49 20.40
N HIS A 125 23.06 0.56 20.18
CA HIS A 125 23.84 -0.58 19.73
C HIS A 125 23.75 -1.74 20.74
N LEU A 126 23.95 -1.46 22.04
CA LEU A 126 23.90 -2.46 23.10
C LEU A 126 22.53 -3.14 23.20
N ILE A 127 21.43 -2.39 23.12
CA ILE A 127 20.04 -2.93 23.18
C ILE A 127 19.75 -3.97 22.07
N PHE A 128 20.31 -3.79 20.88
CA PHE A 128 20.05 -4.68 19.73
C PHE A 128 21.13 -5.74 19.50
N SER A 129 22.28 -5.61 20.17
CA SER A 129 23.42 -6.51 20.02
C SER A 129 23.49 -7.58 21.10
N LYS A 130 23.04 -7.30 22.34
CA LYS A 130 23.14 -8.21 23.49
C LYS A 130 21.79 -8.32 24.21
N ASP A 131 21.42 -9.53 24.64
CA ASP A 131 20.18 -9.76 25.40
C ASP A 131 20.30 -9.28 26.85
N LEU A 132 21.50 -9.41 27.45
CA LEU A 132 21.84 -8.89 28.77
C LEU A 132 23.02 -7.92 28.64
N VAL A 133 22.88 -6.73 29.23
CA VAL A 133 23.91 -5.69 29.20
C VAL A 133 24.40 -5.45 30.62
N THR A 134 25.70 -5.58 30.81
CA THR A 134 26.40 -5.36 32.08
C THR A 134 27.16 -4.03 32.06
N GLU A 135 27.61 -3.58 33.23
CA GLU A 135 28.42 -2.36 33.36
C GLU A 135 29.72 -2.43 32.52
N LYS A 136 30.33 -3.62 32.43
CA LYS A 136 31.51 -3.84 31.58
C LYS A 136 31.21 -3.57 30.11
N ASP A 137 30.04 -4.03 29.62
CA ASP A 137 29.64 -3.83 28.24
C ASP A 137 29.43 -2.34 27.89
N VAL A 138 28.95 -1.55 28.86
CA VAL A 138 28.78 -0.10 28.71
C VAL A 138 30.13 0.62 28.73
N ASN A 139 31.05 0.19 29.61
CA ASN A 139 32.40 0.73 29.69
C ASN A 139 33.26 0.37 28.46
N ASP A 140 33.06 -0.81 27.88
CA ASP A 140 33.74 -1.22 26.64
C ASP A 140 33.28 -0.39 25.43
N GLU A 141 31.98 -0.05 25.37
CA GLU A 141 31.42 0.80 24.31
C GLU A 141 31.76 2.29 24.53
N PHE A 142 31.89 2.72 25.79
CA PHE A 142 32.20 4.09 26.19
C PHE A 142 33.34 4.14 27.23
N PRO A 143 34.61 3.98 26.81
CA PRO A 143 35.74 3.97 27.73
C PRO A 143 35.99 5.33 28.41
N ASP A 144 35.44 6.41 27.84
CA ASP A 144 35.51 7.77 28.35
C ASP A 144 34.28 8.17 29.19
N ALA A 145 33.36 7.24 29.47
CA ALA A 145 32.15 7.54 30.22
C ALA A 145 32.38 7.73 31.71
N THR A 146 31.70 8.74 32.26
CA THR A 146 31.66 8.94 33.71
C THR A 146 30.80 7.88 34.37
N ARG A 147 31.07 7.54 35.64
CA ARG A 147 30.25 6.58 36.40
C ARG A 147 28.76 6.91 36.39
N LYS A 148 28.42 8.21 36.39
CA LYS A 148 27.03 8.69 36.29
C LYS A 148 26.42 8.35 34.93
N GLU A 149 27.11 8.64 33.82
CA GLU A 149 26.65 8.29 32.47
C GLU A 149 26.44 6.77 32.33
N VAL A 150 27.38 5.97 32.83
CA VAL A 150 27.30 4.50 32.80
C VAL A 150 26.08 4.02 33.58
N SER A 151 25.85 4.54 34.79
CA SER A 151 24.69 4.15 35.61
C SER A 151 23.35 4.48 34.94
N VAL A 152 23.24 5.64 34.29
CA VAL A 152 22.03 6.08 33.59
C VAL A 152 21.81 5.24 32.33
N CYS A 153 22.86 5.01 31.54
CA CYS A 153 22.79 4.13 30.38
C CYS A 153 22.34 2.72 30.77
N LEU A 154 22.91 2.14 31.82
CA LEU A 154 22.55 0.82 32.30
C LEU A 154 21.08 0.75 32.75
N LEU A 155 20.60 1.78 33.47
CA LEU A 155 19.20 1.87 33.91
C LEU A 155 18.24 1.92 32.71
N ILE A 156 18.53 2.77 31.71
CA ILE A 156 17.70 2.93 30.51
C ILE A 156 17.68 1.62 29.72
N ILE A 157 18.85 1.03 29.47
CA ILE A 157 19.00 -0.20 28.68
C ILE A 157 18.25 -1.35 29.35
N ASN A 158 18.47 -1.57 30.66
CA ASN A 158 17.81 -2.66 31.39
C ASN A 158 16.29 -2.48 31.49
N THR A 159 15.81 -1.24 31.52
CA THR A 159 14.37 -0.96 31.48
C THR A 159 13.78 -1.29 30.12
N LEU A 160 14.46 -0.88 29.03
CA LEU A 160 14.01 -1.14 27.66
C LEU A 160 14.11 -2.63 27.29
N ASN A 161 15.14 -3.34 27.72
CA ASN A 161 15.33 -4.77 27.42
C ASN A 161 14.18 -5.66 27.93
N LYS A 162 13.42 -5.23 28.94
CA LYS A 162 12.22 -5.94 29.39
C LYS A 162 11.09 -5.99 28.35
N PHE A 163 11.05 -4.99 27.46
CA PHE A 163 10.02 -4.84 26.43
C PHE A 163 10.53 -5.14 25.03
N VAL A 164 11.85 -5.06 24.81
CA VAL A 164 12.47 -5.43 23.54
C VAL A 164 12.46 -6.95 23.42
N PRO A 165 11.94 -7.51 22.32
CA PRO A 165 11.94 -8.96 22.15
C PRO A 165 13.35 -9.53 22.04
N VAL A 166 13.50 -10.83 22.31
CA VAL A 166 14.76 -11.53 22.01
C VAL A 166 14.94 -11.58 20.49
N ARG A 167 16.19 -11.49 20.01
CA ARG A 167 16.51 -11.42 18.58
C ARG A 167 15.92 -12.56 17.75
N SER A 168 15.88 -13.77 18.33
CA SER A 168 15.24 -14.94 17.72
C SER A 168 13.74 -14.74 17.47
N LYS A 169 13.06 -13.92 18.28
CA LYS A 169 11.61 -13.68 18.23
C LYS A 169 11.23 -12.39 17.49
N TYR A 170 12.20 -11.69 16.89
CA TYR A 170 11.92 -10.46 16.14
C TYR A 170 10.96 -10.65 14.97
N HIS A 171 10.85 -11.84 14.40
CA HIS A 171 9.92 -12.09 13.30
C HIS A 171 8.47 -12.33 13.78
N ILE A 172 8.25 -12.51 15.08
CA ILE A 172 6.94 -12.86 15.65
C ILE A 172 6.21 -11.58 16.08
N LEU A 173 5.12 -11.27 15.39
CA LEU A 173 4.37 -10.02 15.55
C LEU A 173 3.88 -9.76 17.00
N PRO A 174 3.31 -10.73 17.73
CA PRO A 174 2.95 -10.55 19.14
C PRO A 174 4.07 -10.02 20.04
N TYR A 175 5.31 -10.47 19.83
CA TYR A 175 6.46 -10.05 20.63
C TYR A 175 6.92 -8.62 20.27
N GLN A 176 6.69 -8.17 19.04
CA GLN A 176 6.92 -6.77 18.64
C GLN A 176 5.83 -5.83 19.18
N LEU A 177 4.61 -6.34 19.37
CA LEU A 177 3.46 -5.54 19.80
C LEU A 177 3.66 -4.97 21.20
N LEU A 178 4.19 -5.76 22.13
CA LEU A 178 4.53 -5.34 23.50
C LEU A 178 5.47 -4.13 23.51
N PHE A 179 6.55 -4.18 22.71
CA PHE A 179 7.46 -3.06 22.54
C PHE A 179 6.76 -1.81 21.97
N CYS A 180 5.91 -2.00 20.96
CA CYS A 180 5.19 -0.89 20.32
C CYS A 180 4.17 -0.23 21.27
N ILE A 181 3.48 -1.00 22.12
CA ILE A 181 2.56 -0.48 23.14
C ILE A 181 3.35 0.37 24.14
N PHE A 182 4.42 -0.17 24.71
CA PHE A 182 5.27 0.54 25.67
C PHE A 182 5.81 1.86 25.08
N VAL A 183 6.36 1.82 23.86
CA VAL A 183 6.88 3.02 23.20
C VAL A 183 5.78 4.04 22.93
N ASN A 184 4.57 3.59 22.55
CA ASN A 184 3.45 4.50 22.35
C ASN A 184 3.07 5.23 23.64
N GLU A 185 3.02 4.53 24.77
CA GLU A 185 2.74 5.12 26.09
C GLU A 185 3.80 6.17 26.47
N VAL A 186 5.09 5.82 26.34
CA VAL A 186 6.19 6.74 26.62
C VAL A 186 6.15 7.98 25.72
N LEU A 187 5.90 7.80 24.43
CA LEU A 187 5.78 8.91 23.48
C LEU A 187 4.54 9.77 23.76
N HIS A 188 3.44 9.17 24.21
CA HIS A 188 2.24 9.91 24.60
C HIS A 188 2.52 10.76 25.84
N TYR A 189 3.12 10.18 26.89
CA TYR A 189 3.48 10.87 28.11
C TYR A 189 4.47 12.03 27.87
N ALA A 190 5.43 11.83 26.96
CA ALA A 190 6.41 12.85 26.60
C ALA A 190 5.90 13.88 25.56
N GLU A 191 4.59 13.96 25.32
CA GLU A 191 3.95 14.88 24.36
C GLU A 191 4.41 14.71 22.90
N TYR A 192 4.98 13.55 22.59
CA TYR A 192 5.43 13.13 21.27
C TYR A 192 4.39 12.23 20.58
N SER A 193 3.11 12.39 20.91
CA SER A 193 1.98 11.59 20.40
C SER A 193 1.94 11.46 18.87
N LYS A 194 2.41 12.48 18.14
CA LYS A 194 2.55 12.46 16.67
C LYS A 194 3.44 11.34 16.11
N PHE A 195 4.31 10.76 16.93
CA PHE A 195 5.21 9.67 16.55
C PHE A 195 4.71 8.29 17.00
N THR A 196 3.56 8.22 17.70
CA THR A 196 2.94 6.96 18.08
C THR A 196 2.49 6.18 16.84
N ARG A 197 2.50 4.85 16.94
CA ARG A 197 2.01 3.98 15.88
C ARG A 197 0.58 3.54 16.15
N ASN A 198 -0.26 3.60 15.12
CA ASN A 198 -1.57 2.96 15.15
C ASN A 198 -1.38 1.44 15.14
N LEU A 199 -1.54 0.79 16.29
CA LEU A 199 -1.38 -0.67 16.45
C LEU A 199 -2.48 -1.42 15.69
N CYS A 200 -3.67 -0.84 15.63
CA CYS A 200 -4.78 -1.30 14.81
C CYS A 200 -5.20 -0.16 13.89
N PRO A 201 -4.61 -0.04 12.68
CA PRO A 201 -5.13 0.91 11.71
C PRO A 201 -6.59 0.57 11.44
N ALA A 202 -7.49 1.55 11.58
CA ALA A 202 -8.88 1.36 11.22
C ALA A 202 -8.94 0.84 9.78
N MET A 203 -9.47 -0.37 9.59
CA MET A 203 -9.60 -0.98 8.28
C MET A 203 -10.35 0.00 7.37
N SER A 204 -9.72 0.40 6.27
CA SER A 204 -10.42 1.19 5.25
C SER A 204 -11.63 0.40 4.80
N SER A 205 -12.79 1.05 4.62
CA SER A 205 -14.04 0.39 4.25
C SER A 205 -13.97 -0.37 2.93
N ALA A 206 -12.97 -0.07 2.09
CA ALA A 206 -12.69 -0.84 0.87
C ALA A 206 -12.19 -2.27 1.15
N HIS A 207 -11.68 -2.54 2.36
CA HIS A 207 -11.12 -3.83 2.77
C HIS A 207 -11.99 -4.56 3.80
N VAL A 208 -13.10 -3.97 4.23
CA VAL A 208 -14.00 -4.64 5.17
C VAL A 208 -14.96 -5.51 4.35
N ASN A 209 -14.95 -6.81 4.61
CA ASN A 209 -15.79 -7.76 3.91
C ASN A 209 -17.27 -7.49 4.22
N ALA A 210 -18.13 -7.71 3.22
CA ALA A 210 -19.57 -7.70 3.43
C ALA A 210 -19.95 -8.86 4.36
N LEU A 211 -20.82 -8.60 5.34
CA LEU A 211 -21.48 -9.67 6.08
C LEU A 211 -22.55 -10.28 5.17
N ASN A 212 -22.31 -11.50 4.71
CA ASN A 212 -23.29 -12.23 3.93
C ASN A 212 -24.29 -12.88 4.89
N ILE A 213 -25.56 -12.57 4.69
CA ILE A 213 -26.68 -13.21 5.39
C ILE A 213 -27.23 -14.25 4.42
N ASP A 214 -26.91 -15.52 4.68
CA ASP A 214 -27.51 -16.67 4.02
C ASP A 214 -28.25 -17.54 5.04
N ALA A 215 -29.05 -18.50 4.55
CA ALA A 215 -29.86 -19.37 5.41
C ALA A 215 -28.98 -20.13 6.44
N LEU A 216 -27.75 -20.48 6.08
CA LEU A 216 -26.82 -21.13 6.99
C LEU A 216 -26.37 -20.20 8.13
N SER A 217 -25.93 -18.99 7.79
CA SER A 217 -25.47 -18.01 8.78
C SER A 217 -26.61 -17.60 9.71
N LEU A 218 -27.83 -17.43 9.17
CA LEU A 218 -29.03 -17.16 9.98
C LEU A 218 -29.34 -18.32 10.92
N PHE A 219 -29.39 -19.56 10.41
CA PHE A 219 -29.63 -20.73 11.23
C PHE A 219 -28.60 -20.86 12.36
N GLN A 220 -27.32 -20.65 12.06
CA GLN A 220 -26.26 -20.69 13.07
C GLN A 220 -26.36 -19.57 14.10
N ILE A 221 -26.69 -18.34 13.71
CA ILE A 221 -26.91 -17.23 14.64
C ILE A 221 -28.11 -17.51 15.56
N MET A 222 -29.15 -18.16 15.03
CA MET A 222 -30.38 -18.44 15.78
C MET A 222 -30.26 -19.67 16.69
N LYS A 223 -29.38 -20.62 16.34
CA LYS A 223 -29.12 -21.85 17.09
C LYS A 223 -27.81 -21.81 17.88
N SER A 224 -27.04 -20.73 17.81
CA SER A 224 -25.81 -20.62 18.60
C SER A 224 -26.17 -20.53 20.07
N LYS A 225 -25.93 -21.61 20.79
CA LYS A 225 -25.81 -21.57 22.25
C LYS A 225 -24.55 -20.78 22.56
N ILE A 226 -24.70 -19.71 23.34
CA ILE A 226 -23.53 -19.09 23.98
C ILE A 226 -23.10 -20.13 25.02
N ASP A 227 -21.92 -20.73 24.85
CA ASP A 227 -21.35 -21.60 25.88
C ASP A 227 -21.11 -20.75 27.13
N ASP A 228 -21.88 -21.00 28.19
CA ASP A 228 -21.79 -20.38 29.51
C ASP A 228 -20.52 -20.81 30.28
N ASN A 229 -19.37 -20.87 29.61
CA ASN A 229 -18.08 -21.09 30.26
C ASN A 229 -17.43 -19.79 30.75
N GLN A 230 -18.23 -18.74 31.01
CA GLN A 230 -17.77 -17.60 31.80
C GLN A 230 -18.94 -16.82 32.42
N GLY A 231 -19.42 -17.32 33.55
CA GLY A 231 -20.02 -16.50 34.62
C GLY A 231 -21.45 -16.01 34.38
N GLN A 232 -22.39 -16.68 35.05
CA GLN A 232 -23.62 -16.11 35.63
C GLN A 232 -24.24 -14.91 34.89
N VAL A 233 -24.88 -15.18 33.75
CA VAL A 233 -26.05 -14.43 33.33
C VAL A 233 -27.10 -15.44 32.87
N GLU A 234 -27.78 -16.07 33.83
CA GLU A 234 -29.11 -16.62 33.59
C GLU A 234 -29.99 -15.47 33.08
N ASP A 235 -30.21 -15.35 31.76
CA ASP A 235 -31.52 -14.96 31.16
C ASP A 235 -31.55 -14.62 29.64
N MET A 236 -30.70 -15.16 28.77
CA MET A 236 -30.96 -15.06 27.31
C MET A 236 -30.57 -16.29 26.49
N LEU A 237 -31.11 -17.45 26.86
CA LEU A 237 -31.18 -18.60 25.95
C LEU A 237 -32.37 -18.45 25.00
N THR A 238 -32.25 -17.57 24.00
CA THR A 238 -33.23 -17.51 22.90
C THR A 238 -32.77 -18.43 21.78
N GLU A 239 -32.83 -19.74 22.01
CA GLU A 239 -32.77 -20.69 20.89
C GLU A 239 -34.04 -20.50 20.05
N LEU A 240 -33.97 -19.68 18.99
CA LEU A 240 -35.14 -19.42 18.17
C LEU A 240 -35.41 -20.65 17.30
N THR A 241 -36.53 -21.32 17.56
CA THR A 241 -36.96 -22.47 16.77
C THR A 241 -37.42 -22.00 15.39
N ILE A 242 -36.70 -22.42 14.35
CA ILE A 242 -37.09 -22.19 12.96
C ILE A 242 -38.04 -23.31 12.56
N TYR A 243 -39.27 -22.97 12.19
CA TYR A 243 -40.23 -23.93 11.66
C TYR A 243 -40.07 -24.05 10.14
N GLY A 244 -40.11 -25.28 9.62
CA GLY A 244 -40.20 -25.55 8.19
C GLY A 244 -41.61 -25.32 7.65
N ASP A 245 -41.78 -25.49 6.34
CA ASP A 245 -43.07 -25.30 5.65
C ASP A 245 -44.18 -26.26 6.15
N ASN A 246 -43.80 -27.35 6.84
CA ASN A 246 -44.71 -28.33 7.45
C ASN A 246 -44.95 -28.08 8.96
N GLU A 247 -44.60 -26.91 9.49
CA GLU A 247 -44.64 -26.60 10.95
C GLU A 247 -43.76 -27.52 11.83
N GLU A 248 -42.87 -28.29 11.22
CA GLU A 248 -41.88 -29.07 11.96
C GLU A 248 -40.65 -28.21 12.31
N PRO A 249 -40.15 -28.27 13.55
CA PRO A 249 -38.96 -27.54 13.95
C PRO A 249 -37.73 -28.06 13.20
N GLN A 250 -36.99 -27.16 12.57
CA GLN A 250 -35.74 -27.48 11.88
C GLN A 250 -34.67 -27.77 12.92
N SER A 251 -34.36 -29.06 13.08
CA SER A 251 -33.39 -29.56 14.06
C SER A 251 -31.94 -29.55 13.55
N SER A 252 -31.72 -29.45 12.23
CA SER A 252 -30.39 -29.60 11.63
C SER A 252 -30.04 -28.53 10.59
N VAL A 253 -28.74 -28.28 10.48
CA VAL A 253 -28.15 -27.35 9.50
C VAL A 253 -28.43 -27.77 8.06
N GLU A 254 -28.46 -29.08 7.79
CA GLU A 254 -28.73 -29.63 6.46
C GLU A 254 -30.18 -29.37 6.02
N ILE A 255 -31.13 -29.47 6.95
CA ILE A 255 -32.54 -29.16 6.71
C ILE A 255 -32.69 -27.67 6.40
N ALA A 256 -32.05 -26.80 7.18
CA ALA A 256 -32.05 -25.35 6.95
C ALA A 256 -31.42 -24.94 5.61
N ARG A 257 -30.39 -25.66 5.16
CA ARG A 257 -29.79 -25.42 3.84
C ARG A 257 -30.74 -25.76 2.69
N ARG A 258 -31.62 -26.76 2.86
CA ARG A 258 -32.63 -27.16 1.87
C ARG A 258 -33.85 -26.23 1.93
N ASN A 259 -34.29 -25.87 3.13
CA ASN A 259 -35.49 -25.06 3.36
C ASN A 259 -35.13 -23.59 3.60
N LYS A 260 -34.45 -22.99 2.62
CA LYS A 260 -33.95 -21.60 2.74
C LYS A 260 -35.07 -20.60 2.95
N ASP A 261 -36.19 -20.76 2.25
CA ASP A 261 -37.31 -19.81 2.34
C ASP A 261 -37.92 -19.79 3.74
N ALA A 262 -38.08 -20.95 4.38
CA ALA A 262 -38.52 -21.08 5.77
C ALA A 262 -37.57 -20.39 6.77
N VAL A 263 -36.25 -20.51 6.57
CA VAL A 263 -35.26 -19.83 7.42
C VAL A 263 -35.40 -18.31 7.29
N PHE A 264 -35.53 -17.79 6.08
CA PHE A 264 -35.73 -16.35 5.89
C PHE A 264 -37.09 -15.86 6.38
N SER A 265 -38.16 -16.65 6.23
CA SER A 265 -39.51 -16.28 6.71
C SER A 265 -39.64 -16.24 8.23
N SER A 266 -38.76 -16.94 8.96
CA SER A 266 -38.74 -16.87 10.42
C SER A 266 -38.30 -15.51 10.97
N LEU A 267 -37.52 -14.73 10.21
CA LEU A 267 -36.98 -13.44 10.65
C LEU A 267 -37.46 -12.24 9.82
N PHE A 268 -37.79 -12.46 8.55
CA PHE A 268 -38.09 -11.37 7.62
C PHE A 268 -39.51 -11.50 7.07
N ASP A 269 -40.15 -10.35 6.87
CA ASP A 269 -41.39 -10.23 6.11
C ASP A 269 -41.11 -10.56 4.63
N MET A 270 -41.35 -11.81 4.27
CA MET A 270 -41.05 -12.33 2.95
C MET A 270 -41.97 -11.79 1.86
N GLU A 271 -43.14 -11.23 2.19
CA GLU A 271 -43.98 -10.53 1.22
C GLU A 271 -43.31 -9.23 0.79
N LYS A 272 -42.84 -8.43 1.75
CA LYS A 272 -42.10 -7.19 1.46
C LYS A 272 -40.78 -7.45 0.74
N VAL A 273 -40.04 -8.48 1.15
CA VAL A 273 -38.76 -8.85 0.48
C VAL A 273 -39.01 -9.26 -0.96
N ARG A 274 -40.01 -10.13 -1.21
CA ARG A 274 -40.36 -10.57 -2.58
C ARG A 274 -40.84 -9.40 -3.42
N HIS A 275 -41.75 -8.57 -2.91
CA HIS A 275 -42.24 -7.38 -3.61
C HIS A 275 -41.10 -6.42 -3.99
N THR A 276 -40.13 -6.22 -3.08
CA THR A 276 -38.95 -5.39 -3.35
C THR A 276 -38.08 -6.00 -4.46
N CYS A 277 -37.90 -7.31 -4.49
CA CYS A 277 -37.19 -7.96 -5.60
C CYS A 277 -37.98 -7.85 -6.92
N GLU A 278 -39.29 -8.08 -6.90
CA GLU A 278 -40.14 -8.10 -8.09
C GLU A 278 -40.30 -6.74 -8.73
N SER A 279 -40.42 -5.67 -7.93
CA SER A 279 -40.37 -4.28 -8.43
C SER A 279 -39.07 -3.95 -9.17
N ASN A 280 -37.99 -4.69 -8.90
CA ASN A 280 -36.71 -4.58 -9.59
C ASN A 280 -36.50 -5.66 -10.68
N GLY A 281 -37.54 -6.44 -11.03
CA GLY A 281 -37.47 -7.50 -12.05
C GLY A 281 -36.68 -8.73 -11.65
N LEU A 282 -36.48 -8.95 -10.34
CA LEU A 282 -35.72 -10.06 -9.78
C LEU A 282 -36.63 -11.01 -8.99
N LYS A 283 -36.27 -12.29 -8.95
CA LYS A 283 -36.76 -13.25 -7.94
C LYS A 283 -35.78 -13.23 -6.78
N PHE A 284 -36.27 -13.18 -5.54
CA PHE A 284 -35.39 -13.24 -4.37
C PHE A 284 -34.49 -14.49 -4.42
N GLY A 285 -33.19 -14.31 -4.18
CA GLY A 285 -32.18 -15.36 -4.30
C GLY A 285 -31.73 -15.97 -2.99
N GLN A 286 -32.52 -15.82 -1.91
CA GLN A 286 -32.24 -16.36 -0.58
C GLN A 286 -30.87 -15.94 -0.04
N ARG A 287 -30.48 -14.70 -0.32
CA ARG A 287 -29.21 -14.10 0.12
C ARG A 287 -29.36 -12.61 0.30
N MET A 288 -28.86 -12.11 1.42
CA MET A 288 -28.73 -10.68 1.70
C MET A 288 -27.28 -10.37 2.05
N SER A 289 -26.88 -9.11 1.93
CA SER A 289 -25.54 -8.68 2.34
C SER A 289 -25.59 -7.32 3.03
N VAL A 290 -24.95 -7.24 4.18
CA VAL A 290 -24.76 -6.01 4.94
C VAL A 290 -23.36 -5.52 4.67
N LEU A 291 -23.26 -4.36 4.03
CA LEU A 291 -21.96 -3.76 3.75
C LEU A 291 -21.55 -2.86 4.91
N PRO A 292 -20.27 -2.90 5.29
CA PRO A 292 -19.72 -2.06 6.34
C PRO A 292 -19.92 -0.58 5.97
N LYS A 293 -20.43 0.21 6.92
CA LYS A 293 -20.84 1.63 6.79
C LYS A 293 -22.10 1.92 5.98
N LEU A 294 -22.71 0.92 5.32
CA LEU A 294 -24.04 1.11 4.75
C LEU A 294 -25.09 0.89 5.84
N LYS A 295 -26.01 1.85 5.98
CA LYS A 295 -27.21 1.68 6.82
C LYS A 295 -28.27 0.80 6.16
N VAL A 296 -27.98 0.27 4.98
CA VAL A 296 -28.93 -0.44 4.12
C VAL A 296 -28.42 -1.84 3.81
N VAL A 297 -29.34 -2.79 3.81
CA VAL A 297 -29.10 -4.19 3.45
C VAL A 297 -29.29 -4.34 1.94
N ARG A 298 -28.36 -5.01 1.28
CA ARG A 298 -28.52 -5.39 -0.13
C ARG A 298 -29.25 -6.73 -0.20
N ILE A 299 -30.47 -6.71 -0.73
CA ILE A 299 -31.25 -7.90 -1.05
C ILE A 299 -30.80 -8.40 -2.42
N LEU A 300 -30.31 -9.63 -2.50
CA LEU A 300 -29.83 -10.22 -3.75
C LEU A 300 -30.95 -11.05 -4.40
N GLY A 301 -31.09 -10.89 -5.71
CA GLY A 301 -32.08 -11.61 -6.50
C GLY A 301 -31.51 -12.14 -7.80
N VAL A 302 -32.17 -13.14 -8.35
CA VAL A 302 -31.87 -13.76 -9.64
C VAL A 302 -32.83 -13.20 -10.68
N LYS A 303 -32.32 -12.83 -11.86
CA LYS A 303 -33.17 -12.34 -12.95
C LYS A 303 -34.11 -13.46 -13.40
N LYS A 304 -35.41 -13.15 -13.54
CA LYS A 304 -36.38 -14.06 -14.16
C LYS A 304 -36.06 -14.17 -15.66
N THR A 305 -35.14 -15.06 -16.03
CA THR A 305 -34.85 -15.37 -17.44
C THR A 305 -35.85 -16.42 -17.92
N THR A 306 -36.77 -16.05 -18.81
CA THR A 306 -37.73 -16.96 -19.47
C THR A 306 -37.10 -17.82 -20.57
N ALA A 307 -35.84 -17.54 -20.94
CA ALA A 307 -35.08 -18.35 -21.88
C ALA A 307 -33.99 -19.13 -21.12
N PRO A 308 -33.77 -20.43 -21.43
CA PRO A 308 -32.64 -21.16 -20.88
C PRO A 308 -31.34 -20.41 -21.21
N PRO A 309 -30.34 -20.42 -20.31
CA PRO A 309 -29.06 -19.81 -20.59
C PRO A 309 -28.48 -20.52 -21.79
N VAL A 310 -28.50 -19.86 -22.95
CA VAL A 310 -27.75 -20.30 -24.12
C VAL A 310 -26.31 -20.36 -23.65
N LYS A 311 -25.80 -21.58 -23.42
CA LYS A 311 -24.37 -21.78 -23.15
C LYS A 311 -23.64 -20.97 -24.21
N PRO A 312 -22.74 -20.03 -23.85
CA PRO A 312 -22.02 -19.26 -24.84
C PRO A 312 -21.27 -20.27 -25.70
N GLN A 313 -21.80 -20.55 -26.89
CA GLN A 313 -21.22 -21.47 -27.84
C GLN A 313 -19.87 -20.83 -28.15
N LYS A 314 -18.77 -21.47 -27.70
CA LYS A 314 -17.42 -20.97 -27.97
C LYS A 314 -17.30 -20.88 -29.48
N MET A 315 -17.48 -19.68 -30.03
CA MET A 315 -17.33 -19.47 -31.46
C MET A 315 -15.91 -19.88 -31.84
N SER A 316 -15.78 -20.68 -32.91
CA SER A 316 -14.47 -21.06 -33.41
C SER A 316 -13.67 -19.81 -33.78
N TYR A 317 -12.35 -19.90 -33.68
CA TYR A 317 -11.42 -18.81 -33.98
C TYR A 317 -11.71 -18.15 -35.34
N LEU A 318 -12.01 -18.95 -36.37
CA LEU A 318 -12.39 -18.48 -37.70
C LEU A 318 -13.67 -17.63 -37.69
N LYS A 319 -14.71 -18.04 -36.96
CA LYS A 319 -15.94 -17.25 -36.84
C LYS A 319 -15.71 -15.90 -36.13
N ARG A 320 -14.71 -15.82 -35.26
CA ARG A 320 -14.34 -14.58 -34.56
C ARG A 320 -13.58 -13.63 -35.47
N ILE A 321 -12.64 -14.15 -36.27
CA ILE A 321 -11.86 -13.38 -37.26
C ILE A 321 -12.78 -12.81 -38.35
N LEU A 322 -13.67 -13.63 -38.90
CA LEU A 322 -14.55 -13.21 -40.01
C LEU A 322 -15.60 -12.16 -39.59
N ARG A 323 -15.82 -11.96 -38.29
CA ARG A 323 -16.66 -10.89 -37.76
C ARG A 323 -15.88 -9.64 -37.34
N ASP A 324 -14.55 -9.63 -37.43
CA ASP A 324 -13.75 -8.45 -37.12
C ASP A 324 -14.06 -7.34 -38.14
N PRO A 325 -14.54 -6.16 -37.69
CA PRO A 325 -14.88 -5.06 -38.59
C PRO A 325 -13.69 -4.59 -39.43
N ASN A 326 -12.46 -4.75 -38.94
CA ASN A 326 -11.25 -4.37 -39.66
C ASN A 326 -10.95 -5.34 -40.81
N ILE A 327 -11.26 -6.62 -40.62
CA ILE A 327 -11.05 -7.66 -41.65
C ILE A 327 -12.11 -7.54 -42.74
N LEU A 328 -13.36 -7.27 -42.36
CA LEU A 328 -14.44 -6.97 -43.30
C LEU A 328 -14.13 -5.72 -44.14
N ARG A 329 -13.64 -4.64 -43.51
CA ARG A 329 -13.21 -3.42 -44.22
C ARG A 329 -12.02 -3.66 -45.14
N LYS A 330 -11.05 -4.49 -44.74
CA LYS A 330 -9.93 -4.86 -45.61
C LYS A 330 -10.36 -5.73 -46.79
N GLY A 331 -11.31 -6.65 -46.58
CA GLY A 331 -11.88 -7.51 -47.63
C GLY A 331 -12.72 -6.75 -48.67
N GLN A 332 -13.19 -5.54 -48.34
CA GLN A 332 -13.89 -4.65 -49.26
C GLN A 332 -12.95 -3.86 -50.18
N LYS A 333 -11.63 -3.90 -49.97
CA LYS A 333 -10.67 -3.25 -50.87
C LYS A 333 -10.57 -4.01 -52.20
N PRO A 334 -10.39 -3.31 -53.34
CA PRO A 334 -10.18 -3.98 -54.62
C PRO A 334 -8.91 -4.83 -54.57
N LEU A 335 -8.96 -6.00 -55.21
CA LEU A 335 -7.93 -7.04 -55.15
C LEU A 335 -6.54 -6.52 -55.57
N GLU A 336 -6.49 -5.58 -56.51
CA GLU A 336 -5.26 -4.95 -57.00
C GLU A 336 -4.56 -4.14 -55.91
N ASN A 337 -5.31 -3.39 -55.10
CA ASN A 337 -4.77 -2.65 -53.97
C ASN A 337 -4.25 -3.58 -52.88
N LEU A 338 -4.94 -4.71 -52.64
CA LEU A 338 -4.48 -5.71 -51.68
C LEU A 338 -3.18 -6.39 -52.14
N LYS A 339 -3.07 -6.72 -53.44
CA LYS A 339 -1.85 -7.28 -54.05
C LYS A 339 -0.67 -6.30 -54.00
N ALA A 340 -0.92 -5.02 -54.26
CA ALA A 340 0.10 -3.97 -54.14
C ALA A 340 0.56 -3.78 -52.68
N GLU A 341 -0.37 -3.80 -51.72
CA GLU A 341 -0.08 -3.69 -50.28
C GLU A 341 0.71 -4.90 -49.77
N THR A 342 0.37 -6.12 -50.20
CA THR A 342 1.15 -7.34 -49.89
C THR A 342 2.53 -7.30 -50.51
N ALA A 343 2.66 -6.95 -51.80
CA ALA A 343 3.96 -6.84 -52.45
C ALA A 343 4.85 -5.76 -51.79
N LYS A 344 4.26 -4.66 -51.31
CA LYS A 344 4.97 -3.63 -50.55
C LYS A 344 5.47 -4.16 -49.21
N LEU A 345 4.61 -4.84 -48.46
CA LEU A 345 4.97 -5.44 -47.17
C LEU A 345 6.02 -6.54 -47.32
N GLU A 346 5.95 -7.36 -48.36
CA GLU A 346 6.98 -8.36 -48.65
C GLU A 346 8.33 -7.73 -48.96
N LYS A 347 8.37 -6.60 -49.67
CA LYS A 347 9.60 -5.84 -49.89
C LYS A 347 10.16 -5.26 -48.59
N GLU A 348 9.29 -4.76 -47.73
CA GLU A 348 9.67 -4.20 -46.42
C GLU A 348 10.26 -5.29 -45.51
N VAL A 349 9.62 -6.46 -45.44
CA VAL A 349 10.13 -7.62 -44.70
C VAL A 349 11.51 -8.05 -45.22
N LYS A 350 11.68 -8.17 -46.55
CA LYS A 350 12.98 -8.50 -47.15
C LYS A 350 14.06 -7.46 -46.84
N SER A 351 13.70 -6.18 -46.81
CA SER A 351 14.66 -5.11 -46.46
C SER A 351 15.10 -5.18 -44.99
N LEU A 352 14.17 -5.47 -44.08
CA LEU A 352 14.44 -5.62 -42.65
C LEU A 352 15.28 -6.87 -42.37
N ASP A 353 15.04 -7.97 -43.09
CA ASP A 353 15.87 -9.17 -42.98
C ASP A 353 17.32 -8.93 -43.45
N GLN A 354 17.51 -8.17 -44.54
CA GLN A 354 18.85 -7.78 -45.00
C GLN A 354 19.57 -6.85 -44.00
N GLU A 355 18.85 -5.91 -43.39
CA GLU A 355 19.42 -5.03 -42.37
C GLU A 355 19.82 -5.82 -41.11
N ARG A 356 18.99 -6.79 -40.72
CA ARG A 356 19.29 -7.70 -39.62
C ARG A 356 20.54 -8.52 -39.90
N GLU A 357 20.71 -9.07 -41.10
CA GLU A 357 21.92 -9.83 -41.46
C GLU A 357 23.19 -8.97 -41.44
N LYS A 358 23.13 -7.73 -41.95
CA LYS A 358 24.26 -6.79 -41.90
C LYS A 358 24.66 -6.46 -40.47
N THR A 359 23.68 -6.21 -39.61
CA THR A 359 23.91 -5.91 -38.19
C THR A 359 24.55 -7.12 -37.49
N LEU A 360 24.07 -8.33 -37.78
CA LEU A 360 24.62 -9.57 -37.22
C LEU A 360 26.08 -9.81 -37.65
N LYS A 361 26.43 -9.50 -38.91
CA LYS A 361 27.82 -9.62 -39.41
C LYS A 361 28.76 -8.62 -38.72
N TYR A 362 28.36 -7.35 -38.64
CA TYR A 362 29.14 -6.30 -37.96
C TYR A 362 29.40 -6.65 -36.49
N GLN A 363 28.40 -7.23 -35.83
CA GLN A 363 28.51 -7.64 -34.44
C GLN A 363 29.50 -8.80 -34.23
N LYS A 364 29.46 -9.81 -35.11
CA LYS A 364 30.45 -10.90 -35.12
C LYS A 364 31.88 -10.41 -35.36
N GLU A 365 32.07 -9.42 -36.23
CA GLU A 365 33.38 -8.79 -36.47
C GLU A 365 33.88 -8.03 -35.23
N GLN A 366 33.01 -7.24 -34.59
CA GLN A 366 33.33 -6.54 -33.34
C GLN A 366 33.73 -7.49 -32.21
N ASP A 367 33.02 -8.61 -32.07
CA ASP A 367 33.34 -9.61 -31.05
C ASP A 367 34.64 -10.35 -31.34
N SER A 368 34.94 -10.61 -32.61
CA SER A 368 36.24 -11.15 -33.04
C SER A 368 37.38 -10.19 -32.71
N ILE A 369 37.22 -8.89 -32.97
CA ILE A 369 38.21 -7.85 -32.64
C ILE A 369 38.41 -7.75 -31.12
N LYS A 370 37.33 -7.79 -30.33
CA LYS A 370 37.42 -7.80 -28.85
C LYS A 370 38.20 -9.04 -28.36
N LYS A 371 37.94 -10.21 -28.95
CA LYS A 371 38.62 -11.46 -28.59
C LYS A 371 40.12 -11.43 -28.93
N ILE A 372 40.49 -10.88 -30.08
CA ILE A 372 41.91 -10.66 -30.46
C ILE A 372 42.60 -9.69 -29.50
N LYS A 373 41.93 -8.59 -29.10
CA LYS A 373 42.48 -7.64 -28.12
C LYS A 373 42.66 -8.23 -26.73
N ALA A 374 41.84 -9.19 -26.33
CA ALA A 374 41.99 -9.91 -25.08
C ALA A 374 43.20 -10.85 -25.11
N LEU A 375 43.40 -11.58 -26.21
CA LEU A 375 44.53 -12.50 -26.39
C LEU A 375 45.90 -11.81 -26.53
N ARG A 376 45.94 -10.53 -26.90
CA ARG A 376 47.19 -9.73 -26.96
C ARG A 376 47.61 -9.10 -25.62
N LYS A 377 46.82 -9.31 -24.55
CA LYS A 377 47.09 -8.77 -23.20
C LYS A 377 47.60 -9.83 -22.22
N GLU A 378 47.67 -11.09 -22.65
CA GLU A 378 48.55 -12.12 -22.10
C GLU A 378 49.87 -12.07 -22.87
#